data_AF-A0A506XSW1-F1
#
_entry.id   AF-A0A506XSW1-F1
#
_cell.length_a   1.000
_cell.length_b   1.000
_cell.length_c   1.000
_cell.angle_alpha   90.00
_cell.angle_beta   90.00
_cell.angle_gamma   90.00
#
_symmetry.space_group_name_H-M   'P 1'
#
loop_
_entity.id
_entity.type
_entity.pdbx_description
1 polymer ?
#
loop_
_entity_poly.entity_id
_entity_poly.type
_entity_poly.pdbx_seq_one_letter_code
_entity_poly.pdbx_strand_id
1 'polypeptide(L)'
;MRIPVDGGSREYATGTVSYAPDGTPAAYRAASGDLIDYVAERFGFPDYAYLNMINQVRRGGYPWPLYAGDTLNLSAYHVTSVGDVQGQVKNEAPPSPLPAQR
;
A
#
# COMPACT_ATOMS: atom_id res chain seq x y z
N MET A 1 0.92 8.74 -12.64
CA MET A 1 -0.17 8.68 -11.65
C MET A 1 -0.93 7.41 -11.91
N ARG A 2 -1.24 6.62 -10.88
CA ARG A 2 -1.96 5.35 -11.06
C ARG A 2 -3.03 5.24 -9.99
N ILE A 3 -4.28 5.21 -10.41
CA ILE A 3 -5.44 5.01 -9.54
C ILE A 3 -5.54 3.51 -9.30
N PRO A 4 -5.51 3.02 -8.05
CA PRO A 4 -5.66 1.60 -7.78
C PRO A 4 -7.06 1.14 -8.18
N VAL A 5 -7.17 -0.08 -8.72
CA VAL A 5 -8.45 -0.73 -9.02
C VAL A 5 -8.45 -2.08 -8.32
N ASP A 6 -9.39 -2.33 -7.40
CA ASP A 6 -9.47 -3.63 -6.73
C ASP A 6 -10.00 -4.70 -7.69
N GLY A 7 -9.11 -5.57 -8.17
CA GLY A 7 -9.46 -6.75 -8.97
C GLY A 7 -10.06 -7.90 -8.16
N GLY A 8 -10.24 -7.73 -6.84
CA GLY A 8 -10.81 -8.71 -5.94
C GLY A 8 -9.76 -9.57 -5.22
N SER A 9 -10.22 -10.20 -4.13
CA SER A 9 -9.41 -11.15 -3.36
C SER A 9 -8.92 -12.30 -4.23
N ARG A 10 -7.65 -12.68 -4.06
CA ARG A 10 -6.98 -13.74 -4.83
C ARG A 10 -5.97 -14.48 -3.97
N GLU A 11 -5.46 -15.61 -4.47
CA GLU A 11 -4.34 -16.32 -3.83
C GLU A 11 -3.19 -15.34 -3.55
N TYR A 12 -2.65 -15.37 -2.34
CA TYR A 12 -1.60 -14.47 -1.85
C TYR A 12 -1.95 -12.97 -1.78
N ALA A 13 -3.24 -12.58 -1.92
CA ALA A 13 -3.72 -11.23 -1.66
C ALA A 13 -5.18 -11.25 -1.14
N THR A 14 -5.35 -11.88 0.02
CA THR A 14 -6.64 -12.18 0.67
C THR A 14 -7.04 -11.18 1.75
N GLY A 15 -6.17 -10.23 2.06
CA GLY A 15 -6.42 -9.14 2.97
C GLY A 15 -7.61 -8.27 2.61
N THR A 16 -7.93 -7.39 3.56
CA THR A 16 -9.13 -6.54 3.50
C THR A 16 -8.79 -5.16 2.93
N VAL A 17 -9.76 -4.54 2.26
CA VAL A 17 -9.59 -3.24 1.60
C VAL A 17 -10.47 -2.21 2.29
N SER A 18 -9.88 -1.05 2.58
CA SER A 18 -10.62 0.15 2.94
C SER A 18 -10.70 1.06 1.73
N TYR A 19 -11.90 1.59 1.48
CA TYR A 19 -12.19 2.44 0.33
C TYR A 19 -12.35 3.90 0.76
N ALA A 20 -11.92 4.82 -0.10
CA ALA A 20 -12.23 6.23 0.02
C ALA A 20 -13.73 6.49 -0.30
N PRO A 21 -14.27 7.68 0.01
CA PRO A 21 -15.68 8.01 -0.26
C PRO A 21 -16.09 7.94 -1.74
N ASP A 22 -15.14 8.08 -2.66
CA ASP A 22 -15.34 7.96 -4.11
C ASP A 22 -15.29 6.51 -4.62
N GLY A 23 -15.10 5.53 -3.73
CA GLY A 23 -15.00 4.11 -4.06
C GLY A 23 -13.61 3.66 -4.52
N THR A 24 -12.59 4.52 -4.50
CA THR A 24 -11.22 4.11 -4.80
C THR A 24 -10.58 3.36 -3.62
N PRO A 25 -9.78 2.30 -3.86
CA PRO A 25 -9.01 1.64 -2.80
C PRO A 25 -8.03 2.63 -2.13
N ALA A 26 -8.16 2.79 -0.81
CA ALA A 26 -7.34 3.73 -0.04
C ALA A 26 -6.25 3.02 0.77
N ALA A 27 -6.61 1.89 1.40
CA ALA A 27 -5.69 1.11 2.21
C ALA A 27 -5.98 -0.38 2.09
N TYR A 28 -4.94 -1.20 2.26
CA TYR A 28 -5.02 -2.64 2.31
C TYR A 28 -4.48 -3.14 3.65
N ARG A 29 -5.24 -3.98 4.34
CA ARG A 29 -4.79 -4.66 5.55
C ARG A 29 -4.48 -6.11 5.24
N ALA A 30 -3.20 -6.45 5.34
CA ALA A 30 -2.67 -7.75 4.94
C ALA A 30 -3.21 -8.89 5.81
N ALA A 31 -3.52 -10.00 5.17
CA ALA A 31 -3.82 -11.28 5.79
C ALA A 31 -2.54 -12.14 5.88
N SER A 32 -2.63 -13.23 6.64
CA SER A 32 -1.54 -14.22 6.71
C SER A 32 -1.33 -14.88 5.35
N GLY A 33 -0.08 -14.93 4.90
CA GLY A 33 0.29 -15.53 3.61
C GLY A 33 0.17 -14.58 2.42
N ASP A 34 -0.21 -13.32 2.62
CA ASP A 34 -0.18 -12.33 1.55
C ASP A 34 1.26 -12.04 1.10
N LEU A 35 1.44 -11.88 -0.21
CA LEU A 35 2.71 -11.57 -0.84
C LEU A 35 2.59 -10.23 -1.57
N ILE A 36 3.57 -9.34 -1.40
CA ILE A 36 3.48 -7.95 -1.86
C ILE A 36 3.25 -7.84 -3.38
N ASP A 37 3.82 -8.73 -4.18
CA ASP A 37 3.66 -8.73 -5.64
C ASP A 37 2.22 -9.05 -6.06
N TYR A 38 1.58 -10.00 -5.37
CA TYR A 38 0.17 -10.37 -5.62
C TYR A 38 -0.78 -9.30 -5.12
N VAL A 39 -0.44 -8.62 -4.02
CA VAL A 39 -1.17 -7.43 -3.55
C VAL A 39 -1.05 -6.30 -4.57
N ALA A 40 0.13 -6.06 -5.13
CA ALA A 40 0.33 -5.05 -6.17
C ALA A 40 -0.49 -5.37 -7.42
N GLU A 41 -0.47 -6.62 -7.87
CA GLU A 41 -1.26 -7.12 -9.00
C GLU A 41 -2.77 -6.97 -8.75
N ARG A 42 -3.24 -7.24 -7.52
CA ARG A 42 -4.63 -7.06 -7.11
C ARG A 42 -5.13 -5.65 -7.36
N PHE A 43 -4.30 -4.64 -7.08
CA PHE A 43 -4.68 -3.23 -7.25
C PHE A 43 -4.27 -2.63 -8.60
N GLY A 44 -3.81 -3.47 -9.53
CA GLY A 44 -3.42 -3.05 -10.86
C GLY A 44 -2.15 -2.20 -10.89
N PHE A 45 -1.28 -2.30 -9.89
CA PHE A 45 0.06 -1.71 -9.95
C PHE A 45 0.95 -2.55 -10.88
N PRO A 46 1.75 -1.93 -11.76
CA PRO A 46 2.54 -2.66 -12.77
C PRO A 46 3.77 -3.33 -12.14
N ASP A 47 4.22 -2.79 -11.02
CA ASP A 47 5.40 -3.19 -10.28
C ASP A 47 5.23 -2.77 -8.81
N TYR A 48 6.05 -3.38 -7.95
CA TYR A 48 6.13 -3.04 -6.54
C TYR A 48 6.83 -1.69 -6.29
N ALA A 49 7.50 -1.09 -7.28
CA ALA A 49 8.30 0.12 -7.09
C ALA A 49 7.41 1.32 -6.79
N TYR A 50 6.27 1.46 -7.46
CA TYR A 50 5.30 2.49 -7.12
C TYR A 50 4.70 2.28 -5.73
N LEU A 51 4.32 1.03 -5.40
CA LEU A 51 3.76 0.69 -4.09
C LEU A 51 4.78 0.98 -2.97
N ASN A 52 6.06 0.72 -3.23
CA ASN A 52 7.18 1.10 -2.36
C ASN A 52 7.28 2.63 -2.21
N MET A 53 7.32 3.38 -3.30
CA MET A 53 7.40 4.84 -3.22
C MET A 53 6.30 5.47 -2.34
N ILE A 54 5.05 4.97 -2.42
CA ILE A 54 3.92 5.54 -1.66
C ILE A 54 3.81 5.05 -0.21
N ASN A 55 4.58 4.03 0.18
CA ASN A 55 4.56 3.45 1.52
C ASN A 55 5.81 3.76 2.34
N GLN A 56 6.89 4.23 1.71
CA GLN A 56 8.20 4.34 2.37
C GLN A 56 8.21 5.24 3.61
N VAL A 57 7.39 6.30 3.59
CA VAL A 57 7.30 7.26 4.70
C VAL A 57 6.81 6.59 5.98
N ARG A 58 5.83 5.67 5.86
CA ARG A 58 5.20 5.01 7.00
C ARG A 58 5.74 3.61 7.29
N ARG A 59 6.41 2.97 6.32
CA ARG A 59 6.91 1.59 6.43
C ARG A 59 8.45 1.45 6.38
N GLY A 60 9.19 2.48 5.99
CA GLY A 60 10.67 2.48 5.93
C GLY A 60 11.21 2.38 4.51
N GLY A 61 12.50 2.11 4.29
CA GLY A 61 13.05 1.77 2.96
C GLY A 61 13.03 0.27 2.66
N TYR A 62 12.97 -0.11 1.37
CA TYR A 62 13.02 -1.52 0.93
C TYR A 62 14.25 -2.26 1.48
N PRO A 63 14.18 -3.58 1.72
CA PRO A 63 13.00 -4.46 1.60
C PRO A 63 12.06 -4.36 2.79
N TRP A 64 10.74 -4.45 2.53
CA TRP A 64 9.77 -4.61 3.59
C TRP A 64 9.19 -6.01 3.60
N PRO A 65 9.35 -6.74 4.71
CA PRO A 65 8.44 -7.83 4.97
C PRO A 65 6.99 -7.31 5.03
N LEU A 66 6.07 -8.15 4.55
CA LEU A 66 4.63 -7.96 4.71
C LEU A 66 4.14 -8.97 5.75
N TYR A 67 3.66 -8.48 6.89
CA TYR A 67 3.15 -9.32 7.96
C TYR A 67 1.62 -9.27 8.00
N ALA A 68 1.01 -10.32 8.55
CA ALA A 68 -0.43 -10.31 8.81
C ALA A 68 -0.78 -9.13 9.73
N GLY A 69 -1.80 -8.37 9.35
CA GLY A 69 -2.29 -7.21 10.10
C GLY A 69 -1.67 -5.87 9.69
N ASP A 70 -0.58 -5.89 8.93
CA ASP A 70 0.07 -4.70 8.37
C ASP A 70 -0.89 -3.87 7.51
N THR A 71 -0.80 -2.55 7.60
CA THR A 71 -1.49 -1.64 6.68
C THR A 71 -0.56 -1.18 5.56
N LEU A 72 -1.01 -1.31 4.31
CA LEU A 72 -0.42 -0.74 3.12
C LEU A 72 -1.26 0.43 2.62
N ASN A 73 -0.60 1.54 2.31
CA ASN A 73 -1.17 2.65 1.58
C ASN A 73 -1.31 2.29 0.09
N LEU A 74 -2.48 2.56 -0.49
CA LEU A 74 -2.75 2.38 -1.93
C LEU A 74 -2.87 3.72 -2.68
N SER A 75 -2.81 4.85 -1.97
CA SER A 75 -3.09 6.18 -2.51
C SER A 75 -1.93 7.15 -2.33
N ALA A 76 -1.59 7.90 -3.38
CA ALA A 76 -0.61 8.98 -3.28
C ALA A 76 -1.00 10.06 -2.26
N TYR A 77 -2.30 10.26 -2.01
CA TYR A 77 -2.79 11.21 -1.00
C TYR A 77 -2.47 10.86 0.44
N HIS A 78 -2.20 9.58 0.71
CA HIS A 78 -2.03 9.07 2.05
C HIS A 78 -0.59 8.65 2.37
N VAL A 79 0.38 9.10 1.54
CA VAL A 79 1.81 8.82 1.70
C VAL A 79 2.30 9.17 3.10
N THR A 80 1.79 10.25 3.68
CA THR A 80 2.17 10.70 5.02
C THR A 80 1.12 10.36 6.08
N SER A 81 0.13 9.50 5.83
CA SER A 81 -0.94 9.24 6.81
C SER A 81 -1.35 7.77 6.95
N VAL A 82 -1.04 6.91 5.98
CA VAL A 82 -1.41 5.49 6.00
C VAL A 82 -0.18 4.61 5.90
N GLY A 83 -0.16 3.56 6.73
CA GLY A 83 0.83 2.49 6.68
C GLY A 83 1.44 2.22 8.05
N ASP A 84 1.74 0.95 8.28
CA ASP A 84 2.47 0.48 9.46
C ASP A 84 3.17 -0.85 9.15
N VAL A 85 4.16 -1.22 9.96
CA VAL A 85 4.76 -2.55 9.94
C VAL A 85 4.67 -3.12 11.35
N GLN A 86 3.95 -4.23 11.52
CA GLN A 86 3.67 -4.84 12.82
C GLN A 86 3.11 -3.83 13.84
N GLY A 87 2.21 -2.95 13.40
CA GLY A 87 1.61 -1.90 14.23
C GLY A 87 2.54 -0.70 14.52
N GLN A 88 3.77 -0.70 14.01
CA GLN A 88 4.70 0.42 14.16
C GLN A 88 4.60 1.36 12.96
N VAL A 89 4.30 2.64 13.24
CA VAL A 89 4.25 3.70 12.23
C VAL A 89 5.59 4.42 12.17
N LYS A 90 6.25 4.40 11.01
CA LYS A 90 7.47 5.18 10.77
C LYS A 90 7.17 6.59 10.29
N ASN A 91 8.18 7.45 10.33
CA ASN A 91 8.14 8.85 9.91
C ASN A 91 9.39 9.18 9.08
N GLU A 92 9.63 8.44 8.00
CA GLU A 92 10.77 8.71 7.12
C GLU A 92 10.57 10.02 6.35
N ALA A 93 11.68 10.56 5.82
CA ALA A 93 11.61 11.72 4.94
C ALA A 93 10.75 11.42 3.70
N PRO A 94 9.79 12.28 3.34
CA PRO A 94 9.01 12.10 2.13
C PRO A 94 9.88 12.27 0.87
N PRO A 95 9.56 11.57 -0.23
CA PRO A 95 10.21 11.79 -1.50
C PRO A 95 9.97 13.24 -1.99
N SER A 96 10.95 13.78 -2.72
CA SER A 96 10.87 15.09 -3.36
C SER A 96 11.05 14.95 -4.88
N PRO A 97 10.04 15.33 -5.71
CA PRO A 97 8.72 15.78 -5.29
C PRO A 97 7.89 14.63 -4.69
N LEU A 98 6.83 14.99 -3.94
CA LEU A 98 5.81 14.00 -3.58
C LEU A 98 5.20 13.41 -4.86
N PRO A 99 4.74 12.13 -4.82
CA PRO A 99 3.96 11.56 -5.90
C PRO A 99 2.76 12.47 -6.20
N ALA A 100 2.29 12.49 -7.45
CA ALA A 100 1.14 13.29 -7.82
C ALA A 100 -0.07 13.01 -6.90
N GLN A 101 -0.53 14.05 -6.19
CA GLN A 101 -1.63 14.00 -5.23
C GLN A 101 -2.94 14.25 -5.99
N ARG A 102 -3.53 13.19 -6.54
CA ARG A 102 -4.76 13.25 -7.35
C ARG A 102 -5.60 12.00 -7.17
#